data_AF-A0A455SMW7-F1
#
_entry.id   AF-A0A455SMW7-F1
#
_cell.length_a   1.000
_cell.length_b   1.000
_cell.length_c   1.000
_cell.angle_alpha   90.00
_cell.angle_beta   90.00
_cell.angle_gamma   90.00
#
_symmetry.space_group_name_H-M   'P 1'
#
loop_
_entity.id
_entity.type
_entity.pdbx_description
1 polymer ?
#
loop_
_entity_poly.entity_id
_entity_poly.type
_entity_poly.pdbx_seq_one_letter_code
_entity_poly.pdbx_strand_id
1 'polypeptide(L)' 'MNPNNVVETRVGKWGTFIKKEFLLAGPSGKFRLLEAVWHVTEDGLRFVSPILKFRK' A
#
# COMPACT_ATOMS: atom_id res chain seq x y z
N MET A 1 -4.08 3.70 12.90
CA MET A 1 -3.98 3.02 11.58
C MET A 1 -4.56 1.63 11.72
N ASN A 2 -5.45 1.19 10.82
CA ASN A 2 -6.04 -0.14 10.88
C ASN A 2 -5.05 -1.17 10.31
N PRO A 3 -4.51 -2.13 11.09
CA PRO A 3 -3.52 -3.10 10.62
C PRO A 3 -4.06 -4.10 9.59
N ASN A 4 -5.39 -4.18 9.43
CA ASN A 4 -6.09 -5.17 8.60
C ASN A 4 -5.99 -4.94 7.08
N ASN A 5 -5.19 -3.98 6.64
CA ASN A 5 -5.05 -3.65 5.23
C ASN A 5 -3.69 -4.03 4.63
N VAL A 6 -2.84 -4.73 5.38
CA VAL A 6 -1.59 -5.31 4.89
C VAL A 6 -1.91 -6.58 4.12
N VAL A 7 -1.52 -6.61 2.85
CA VAL A 7 -1.71 -7.75 1.94
C VAL A 7 -0.49 -8.67 1.96
N GLU A 8 0.71 -8.08 2.02
CA GLU A 8 1.96 -8.81 1.90
C GLU A 8 3.08 -8.06 2.63
N THR A 9 3.96 -8.79 3.31
CA THR A 9 5.20 -8.25 3.89
C THR A 9 6.39 -8.99 3.28
N ARG A 10 7.37 -8.24 2.77
CA ARG A 10 8.63 -8.76 2.25
C ARG A 10 9.80 -8.19 3.02
N VAL A 11 10.58 -9.07 3.63
CA VAL A 11 11.85 -8.72 4.28
C VAL A 11 12.97 -9.10 3.32
N GLY A 12 13.86 -8.15 3.01
CA GLY A 12 14.99 -8.39 2.13
C GLY A 12 16.21 -7.58 2.55
N LYS A 13 17.31 -7.74 1.79
CA LYS A 13 18.60 -7.06 2.06
C LYS A 13 18.52 -5.53 2.04
N TRP A 14 17.46 -4.96 1.48
CA TRP A 14 17.24 -3.51 1.36
C TRP A 14 16.23 -2.96 2.39
N GLY A 15 15.81 -3.78 3.36
CA GLY A 15 14.83 -3.43 4.37
C GLY A 15 13.53 -4.22 4.25
N THR A 16 12.52 -3.77 5.00
CA THR A 16 11.21 -4.41 5.07
C THR A 16 10.20 -3.59 4.30
N PHE A 17 9.56 -4.19 3.31
CA PHE A 17 8.53 -3.57 2.50
C PHE A 17 7.19 -4.24 2.77
N ILE A 18 6.14 -3.44 2.90
CA ILE A 18 4.77 -3.92 3.07
C ILE A 18 3.89 -3.41 1.94
N LYS A 19 3.08 -4.30 1.40
CA LYS A 19 2.03 -3.99 0.44
C LYS A 19 0.73 -3.81 1.22
N LYS A 20 0.05 -2.69 0.97
CA LYS A 20 -1.24 -2.38 1.57
C LYS A 20 -2.29 -2.11 0.50
N GLU A 21 -3.53 -2.46 0.80
CA GLU A 21 -4.69 -2.15 -0.04
C GLU A 21 -5.56 -1.09 0.64
N PHE A 22 -6.09 -0.16 -0.14
CA PHE A 22 -6.92 0.94 0.33
C PHE A 22 -8.15 1.07 -0.56
N LEU A 23 -9.32 1.16 0.04
CA LEU A 23 -10.53 1.59 -0.65
C LEU A 23 -10.62 3.12 -0.55
N LEU A 24 -10.50 3.80 -1.68
CA LEU A 24 -10.53 5.26 -1.77
C LEU A 24 -11.88 5.72 -2.33
N ALA A 25 -12.53 6.65 -1.63
CA ALA A 25 -13.70 7.37 -2.14
C ALA A 25 -13.24 8.63 -2.87
N GLY A 26 -13.55 8.74 -4.15
CA GLY A 26 -13.25 9.94 -4.95
C GLY A 26 -14.33 11.02 -4.79
N PRO A 27 -14.02 12.28 -5.15
CA PRO A 27 -14.98 13.40 -5.11
C PRO A 27 -16.23 13.18 -5.96
N SER A 28 -16.17 12.28 -6.96
CA SER A 28 -17.30 11.90 -7.81
C SER A 28 -18.24 10.87 -7.17
N GLY A 29 -18.00 10.47 -5.92
CA GLY A 29 -18.72 9.37 -5.25
C GLY A 29 -18.31 7.97 -5.71
N LYS A 30 -17.36 7.86 -6.67
CA LYS A 30 -16.84 6.57 -7.13
C LYS A 30 -15.74 6.06 -6.21
N PHE A 31 -15.79 4.77 -5.93
CA PHE A 31 -14.76 4.08 -5.15
C PHE A 31 -13.69 3.48 -6.06
N ARG A 32 -12.44 3.48 -5.59
CA ARG A 32 -11.31 2.81 -6.26
C ARG A 32 -10.50 2.01 -5.24
N LEU A 33 -10.05 0.84 -5.65
CA LEU A 33 -9.10 0.05 -4.89
C LEU A 33 -7.69 0.47 -5.30
N LEU A 34 -6.88 0.88 -4.32
CA LEU A 34 -5.47 1.23 -4.51
C LEU A 34 -4.61 0.25 -3.73
N GLU A 35 -3.70 -0.41 -4.43
CA GLU A 35 -2.58 -1.10 -3.80
C GLU A 35 -1.36 -0.18 -3.79
N ALA A 36 -0.61 -0.19 -2.69
CA ALA A 36 0.60 0.60 -2.55
C ALA A 36 1.67 -0.14 -1.75
N VAL A 37 2.93 0.11 -2.10
CA VAL A 37 4.10 -0.38 -1.38
C VAL A 37 4.60 0.70 -0.43
N TRP A 38 4.93 0.28 0.78
CA TRP A 38 5.50 1.11 1.84
C TRP A 38 6.79 0.47 2.33
N HIS A 39 7.79 1.28 2.63
CA HIS A 39 9.02 0.85 3.29
C HIS A 39 8.89 1.11 4.79
N VAL A 40 9.24 0.11 5.60
CA VAL A 40 9.30 0.23 7.06
C VAL A 40 10.67 0.79 7.42
N THR A 41 10.68 2.03 7.90
CA THR A 41 11.86 2.75 8.39
C THR A 41 11.79 2.91 9.91
N GLU A 42 12.87 3.39 10.52
CA GLU A 42 12.90 3.67 11.97
C GLU A 42 11.83 4.69 12.39
N ASP A 43 11.56 5.69 11.53
CA ASP A 43 10.52 6.71 11.75
C ASP A 43 9.09 6.24 11.42
N GLY A 44 8.91 4.99 10.99
CA GLY A 44 7.60 4.44 10.62
C GLY A 44 7.47 4.04 9.15
N LEU A 45 6.33 4.33 8.52
CA LEU A 45 6.04 3.88 7.16
C LEU A 45 6.29 4.99 6.14
N ARG A 46 7.19 4.74 5.19
CA ARG A 46 7.46 5.62 4.06
C ARG A 46 6.82 5.10 2.79
N PHE A 47 6.01 5.92 2.14
CA PHE A 47 5.41 5.57 0.84
C PHE A 47 6.49 5.36 -0.22
N VAL A 48 6.37 4.30 -1.02
CA VAL A 48 7.31 3.98 -2.09
C VAL A 48 6.65 4.18 -3.45
N SER A 49 5.61 3.40 -3.75
CA SER A 49 4.93 3.48 -5.04
C SER A 49 3.51 2.93 -4.99
N PRO A 50 2.58 3.45 -5.81
CA PRO A 50 1.32 2.77 -6.06
C PRO A 50 1.55 1.55 -6.97
N ILE A 51 0.66 0.57 -6.89
CA ILE A 51 0.58 -0.55 -7.83
C ILE A 51 -0.69 -0.34 -8.65
N LEU A 52 -0.51 -0.05 -9.94
CA LEU A 52 -1.61 0.05 -10.89
C LEU A 52 -1.99 -1.36 -11.36
N LYS A 53 -3.06 -1.92 -10.81
CA LYS A 53 -3.70 -3.13 -11.36
C LYS A 53 -4.45 -2.75 -12.64
N PHE A 54 -3.82 -2.94 -13.80
CA PHE A 54 -4.55 -2.96 -15.06
C PHE A 54 -5.32 -4.27 -15.15
N ARG A 55 -6.66 -4.24 -15.05
CA ARG A 55 -7.48 -5.41 -15.43
C ARG A 55 -7.36 -5.58 -16.95
N LYS A 56 -6.95 -6.77 -17.39
CA LYS A 56 -7.04 -7.21 -18.79
C LYS A 56 -8.50 -7.39 -19.20
#